data_AF-A0A6G3Z7Q6-F1
#
_entry.id   AF-A0A6G3Z7Q6-F1
#
_cell.length_a   1.000
_cell.length_b   1.000
_cell.length_c   1.000
_cell.angle_alpha   90.00
_cell.angle_beta   90.00
_cell.angle_gamma   90.00
#
_symmetry.space_group_name_H-M   'P 1'
#
loop_
_entity.id
_entity.type
_entity.pdbx_description
1 polymer ?
#
loop_
_entity_poly.entity_id
_entity_poly.type
_entity_poly.pdbx_seq_one_letter_code
_entity_poly.pdbx_strand_id
1 'polypeptide(L)'
;MSTVSPVHTYSFPTKIHFGAGSRSMLPDTLATLGLQRPLVVSDRDVSQLPWFPALVDLLGDFKVSTFSGVWGNPVVSQVDAGLVVYREHQADGIVAVGGGAPMDVAKAIALMAYHPGHLFDYEDGHPEARPVDQA
;
A
#
# COMPACT_ATOMS: atom_id res chain seq x y z
N MET A 1 -47.88 2.45 19.63
CA MET A 1 -47.25 2.28 18.31
C MET A 1 -45.79 1.90 18.55
N SER A 2 -45.40 0.67 18.23
CA SER A 2 -44.03 0.18 18.45
C SER A 2 -43.15 0.65 17.30
N THR A 3 -42.19 1.54 17.57
CA THR A 3 -41.17 1.95 16.61
C THR A 3 -40.14 0.84 16.49
N VAL A 4 -40.23 0.03 15.45
CA VAL A 4 -39.18 -0.94 15.12
C VAL A 4 -37.99 -0.14 14.59
N SER A 5 -36.84 -0.24 15.27
CA SER A 5 -35.60 0.37 14.76
C SER A 5 -35.20 -0.27 13.43
N PRO A 6 -34.66 0.51 12.47
CA PRO A 6 -34.19 -0.03 11.21
C PRO A 6 -33.00 -0.99 11.39
N VAL A 7 -32.92 -1.98 10.50
CA VAL A 7 -31.77 -2.87 10.37
C VAL A 7 -30.65 -2.13 9.64
N HIS A 8 -29.44 -2.17 10.18
CA HIS A 8 -28.24 -1.61 9.56
C HIS A 8 -27.22 -2.73 9.30
N THR A 9 -26.58 -2.70 8.14
CA THR A 9 -25.52 -3.64 7.75
C THR A 9 -24.27 -2.84 7.37
N TYR A 10 -23.12 -3.23 7.93
CA TYR A 10 -21.81 -2.64 7.64
C TYR A 10 -20.81 -3.77 7.33
N SER A 11 -20.04 -3.62 6.26
CA SER A 11 -18.99 -4.56 5.87
C SER A 11 -17.75 -3.78 5.46
N PHE A 12 -16.58 -4.24 5.91
CA PHE A 12 -15.29 -3.71 5.52
C PHE A 12 -14.46 -4.88 4.96
N PRO A 13 -14.15 -4.90 3.64
CA PRO A 13 -13.58 -6.08 2.99
C PRO A 13 -12.12 -6.33 3.41
N THR A 14 -11.42 -5.30 3.86
CA THR A 14 -10.02 -5.40 4.28
C THR A 14 -9.92 -6.05 5.66
N LYS A 15 -9.16 -7.14 5.75
CA LYS A 15 -8.84 -7.79 7.03
C LYS A 15 -7.95 -6.88 7.88
N ILE A 16 -8.31 -6.69 9.15
CA ILE A 16 -7.56 -5.85 10.10
C ILE A 16 -6.97 -6.73 11.21
N HIS A 17 -5.65 -6.72 11.33
CA HIS A 17 -4.94 -7.24 12.50
C HIS A 17 -4.56 -6.06 13.39
N PHE A 18 -4.94 -6.09 14.67
CA PHE A 18 -4.69 -5.00 15.61
C PHE A 18 -4.24 -5.53 16.97
N GLY A 19 -3.45 -4.74 17.69
CA GLY A 19 -2.87 -5.06 18.99
C GLY A 19 -1.35 -5.14 18.97
N ALA A 20 -0.75 -5.18 20.16
CA ALA A 20 0.70 -5.31 20.32
C ALA A 20 1.18 -6.63 19.69
N GLY A 21 2.25 -6.55 18.90
CA GLY A 21 2.82 -7.72 18.22
C GLY A 21 2.20 -8.03 16.85
N SER A 22 1.11 -7.37 16.44
CA SER A 22 0.42 -7.62 15.16
C SER A 22 1.33 -7.62 13.92
N ARG A 23 2.43 -6.86 13.93
CA ARG A 23 3.43 -6.88 12.83
C ARG A 23 4.01 -8.27 12.56
N SER A 24 4.05 -9.17 13.55
CA SER A 24 4.56 -10.55 13.36
C SER A 24 3.71 -11.39 12.42
N MET A 25 2.46 -10.95 12.14
CA MET A 25 1.56 -11.61 11.20
C MET A 25 1.87 -11.27 9.73
N LEU A 26 2.75 -10.30 9.48
CA LEU A 26 3.04 -9.81 8.14
C LEU A 26 3.56 -10.92 7.20
N PRO A 27 4.54 -11.76 7.59
CA PRO A 27 5.02 -12.85 6.72
C PRO A 27 3.91 -13.82 6.31
N ASP A 28 3.09 -14.28 7.26
CA ASP A 28 1.98 -15.20 7.01
C ASP A 28 0.91 -14.56 6.10
N THR A 29 0.68 -13.25 6.27
CA THR A 29 -0.25 -12.48 5.43
C THR A 29 0.25 -12.44 3.98
N LEU A 30 1.52 -12.13 3.76
CA LEU A 30 2.12 -12.13 2.42
C LEU A 30 2.10 -13.52 1.79
N ALA A 31 2.41 -14.57 2.56
CA ALA A 31 2.37 -15.95 2.10
C ALA A 31 0.96 -16.38 1.69
N THR A 32 -0.06 -16.03 2.49
CA THR A 32 -1.47 -16.32 2.19
C THR A 32 -1.94 -15.61 0.91
N LEU A 33 -1.39 -14.43 0.61
CA LEU A 33 -1.64 -13.69 -0.64
C LEU A 33 -0.82 -14.22 -1.82
N GLY A 34 0.08 -15.19 -1.61
CA GLY A 34 0.94 -15.74 -2.66
C GLY A 34 2.06 -14.78 -3.12
N LEU A 35 2.36 -13.75 -2.34
CA LEU A 35 3.41 -12.78 -2.65
C LEU A 35 4.79 -13.36 -2.35
N GLN A 36 5.82 -12.90 -3.05
CA GLN A 36 7.22 -13.36 -2.90
C GLN A 36 8.23 -12.21 -2.98
N ARG A 37 7.89 -11.11 -3.65
CA ARG A 37 8.77 -9.97 -3.93
C ARG A 37 8.10 -8.65 -3.51
N PRO A 38 7.77 -8.45 -2.22
CA PRO A 38 7.11 -7.23 -1.80
C PRO A 38 8.03 -6.00 -1.95
N LEU A 39 7.47 -4.88 -2.41
CA LEU A 39 8.06 -3.56 -2.25
C LEU A 39 7.57 -2.95 -0.92
N VAL A 40 8.47 -2.66 0.00
CA VAL A 40 8.15 -1.89 1.22
C VAL A 40 8.18 -0.40 0.88
N VAL A 41 7.05 0.29 1.04
CA VAL A 41 6.93 1.74 0.81
C VAL A 41 6.81 2.45 2.14
N SER A 42 7.67 3.44 2.38
CA SER A 42 7.70 4.21 3.63
C SER A 42 8.05 5.68 3.39
N ASP A 43 7.79 6.52 4.38
CA ASP A 43 8.38 7.85 4.44
C ASP A 43 9.81 7.84 5.00
N ARG A 44 10.51 8.94 4.73
CA ARG A 44 11.91 9.13 5.12
C ARG A 44 12.09 9.02 6.63
N ASP A 45 11.20 9.59 7.43
CA ASP A 45 11.35 9.66 8.88
C ASP A 45 11.14 8.28 9.51
N VAL A 46 10.08 7.57 9.12
CA VAL A 46 9.77 6.21 9.58
C VAL A 46 10.88 5.23 9.23
N SER A 47 11.45 5.35 8.02
CA SER A 47 12.50 4.43 7.57
C SER A 47 13.81 4.53 8.37
N GLN A 48 14.03 5.65 9.07
CA GLN A 48 15.19 5.86 9.94
C GLN A 48 14.96 5.38 11.38
N LEU A 49 13.73 4.97 11.72
CA LEU A 49 13.44 4.51 13.07
C LEU A 49 14.10 3.15 13.34
N PRO A 50 14.64 2.91 14.55
CA PRO A 50 15.37 1.68 14.87
C PRO A 50 14.57 0.38 14.65
N TRP A 51 13.25 0.45 14.69
CA TRP A 51 12.39 -0.72 14.50
C TRP A 51 12.14 -1.08 13.02
N PHE A 52 12.41 -0.16 12.09
CA PHE A 52 12.11 -0.35 10.67
C PHE A 52 12.97 -1.45 10.04
N PRO A 53 14.32 -1.51 10.25
CA PRO A 53 15.12 -2.64 9.79
C PRO A 53 14.60 -3.97 10.33
N ALA A 54 14.21 -4.03 11.61
CA ALA A 54 13.66 -5.24 12.21
C ALA A 54 12.31 -5.67 11.61
N LEU A 55 11.53 -4.75 11.02
CA LEU A 55 10.32 -5.10 10.25
C LEU A 55 10.68 -5.73 8.90
N VAL A 56 11.72 -5.22 8.23
CA VAL A 56 12.21 -5.79 6.96
C VAL A 56 12.84 -7.16 7.21
N ASP A 57 13.65 -7.30 8.25
CA ASP A 57 14.29 -8.57 8.63
C ASP A 57 13.26 -9.66 8.98
N LEU A 58 12.11 -9.27 9.54
CA LEU A 58 11.00 -10.18 9.82
C LEU A 58 10.47 -10.89 8.56
N LEU A 59 10.67 -10.30 7.38
CA LEU A 59 10.23 -10.87 6.11
C LEU A 59 11.14 -12.03 5.63
N GLY A 60 12.29 -12.28 6.25
CA GLY A 60 13.08 -13.50 6.03
C GLY A 60 13.32 -13.83 4.55
N ASP A 61 12.71 -14.91 4.07
CA ASP A 61 12.90 -15.47 2.72
C ASP A 61 12.24 -14.66 1.58
N PHE A 62 11.40 -13.68 1.89
CA PHE A 62 10.85 -12.79 0.87
C PHE A 62 11.97 -11.99 0.20
N LYS A 63 11.91 -11.81 -1.12
CA LYS A 63 12.84 -10.93 -1.84
C LYS A 63 12.34 -9.50 -1.71
N VAL A 64 12.69 -8.84 -0.62
CA VAL A 64 12.21 -7.48 -0.32
C VAL A 64 13.03 -6.42 -1.05
N SER A 65 12.35 -5.40 -1.57
CA SER A 65 12.97 -4.10 -1.89
C SER A 65 12.26 -3.00 -1.12
N THR A 66 12.89 -1.85 -0.98
CA THR A 66 12.38 -0.73 -0.18
C THR A 66 12.42 0.57 -0.98
N PHE A 67 11.32 1.31 -0.92
CA PHE A 67 11.23 2.71 -1.35
C PHE A 67 10.84 3.58 -0.15
N SER A 68 11.81 4.30 0.40
CA SER A 68 11.62 5.22 1.53
C SER A 68 11.58 6.70 1.10
N GLY A 69 11.20 6.94 -0.15
CA GLY A 69 11.30 8.27 -0.77
C GLY A 69 10.19 9.24 -0.36
N VAL A 70 9.20 8.80 0.43
CA VAL A 70 8.00 9.59 0.71
C VAL A 70 8.28 10.72 1.71
N TRP A 71 7.74 11.91 1.46
CA TRP A 71 7.86 13.08 2.31
C TRP A 71 6.69 14.06 2.12
N GLY A 72 6.35 14.80 3.17
CA GLY A 72 5.33 15.84 3.15
C GLY A 72 3.96 15.33 2.65
N ASN A 73 3.21 16.22 2.00
CA ASN A 73 2.03 15.81 1.25
C ASN A 73 2.46 15.07 -0.02
N PRO A 74 1.85 13.92 -0.36
CA PRO A 74 2.19 13.16 -1.55
C PRO A 74 2.15 14.01 -2.82
N VAL A 75 3.15 13.82 -3.70
CA VAL A 75 3.17 14.37 -5.05
C VAL A 75 3.47 13.28 -6.07
N VAL A 76 3.04 13.46 -7.32
CA VAL A 76 3.22 12.50 -8.42
C VAL A 76 4.65 12.00 -8.56
N SER A 77 5.65 12.86 -8.41
CA SER A 77 7.06 12.44 -8.55
C SER A 77 7.50 11.40 -7.52
N GLN A 78 6.85 11.34 -6.35
CA GLN A 78 7.08 10.29 -5.35
C GLN A 78 6.48 8.96 -5.80
N VAL A 79 5.33 8.99 -6.48
CA VAL A 79 4.69 7.81 -7.08
C VAL A 79 5.53 7.29 -8.24
N ASP A 80 5.98 8.16 -9.14
CA ASP A 80 6.82 7.78 -10.29
C ASP A 80 8.13 7.15 -9.84
N ALA A 81 8.80 7.73 -8.84
CA ALA A 81 10.02 7.17 -8.29
C ALA A 81 9.79 5.79 -7.64
N GLY A 82 8.70 5.62 -6.88
CA GLY A 82 8.36 4.33 -6.30
C GLY A 82 7.95 3.29 -7.35
N LEU A 83 7.31 3.70 -8.44
CA LEU A 83 6.93 2.84 -9.57
C LEU A 83 8.16 2.32 -10.33
N VAL A 84 9.20 3.14 -10.48
CA VAL A 84 10.49 2.68 -11.03
C VAL A 84 11.04 1.54 -10.16
N VAL A 85 11.11 1.73 -8.84
CA VAL A 85 11.60 0.69 -7.91
C VAL A 85 10.72 -0.55 -7.96
N TYR A 86 9.39 -0.40 -8.02
CA TYR A 86 8.43 -1.52 -8.16
C TYR A 86 8.74 -2.36 -9.40
N ARG A 87 8.94 -1.71 -10.55
CA ARG A 87 9.20 -2.36 -11.84
C ARG A 87 10.58 -3.00 -11.91
N GLU A 88 11.63 -2.29 -11.48
CA GLU A 88 13.00 -2.82 -11.45
C GLU A 88 13.14 -4.01 -10.52
N HIS A 89 12.49 -3.93 -9.35
CA HIS A 89 12.42 -5.05 -8.42
C HIS A 89 11.49 -6.17 -8.89
N GLN A 90 10.73 -5.96 -9.96
CA GLN A 90 9.66 -6.87 -10.42
C GLN A 90 8.78 -7.30 -9.23
N ALA A 91 8.35 -6.32 -8.46
CA ALA A 91 7.57 -6.54 -7.26
C ALA A 91 6.21 -7.17 -7.61
N ASP A 92 5.71 -8.02 -6.72
CA ASP A 92 4.40 -8.67 -6.87
C ASP A 92 3.36 -8.14 -5.87
N GLY A 93 3.79 -7.30 -4.91
CA GLY A 93 2.92 -6.67 -3.93
C GLY A 93 3.61 -5.49 -3.25
N ILE A 94 2.84 -4.75 -2.44
CA ILE A 94 3.34 -3.59 -1.70
C ILE A 94 3.01 -3.73 -0.21
N VAL A 95 3.99 -3.46 0.64
CA VAL A 95 3.82 -3.28 2.08
C VAL A 95 3.98 -1.80 2.39
N ALA A 96 2.87 -1.10 2.66
CA ALA A 96 2.90 0.30 3.07
C ALA A 96 3.18 0.41 4.58
N VAL A 97 4.18 1.18 4.96
CA VAL A 97 4.61 1.39 6.35
C VAL A 97 4.68 2.88 6.64
N GLY A 98 3.91 3.35 7.62
CA GLY A 98 3.88 4.75 8.04
C GLY A 98 2.45 5.28 8.17
N GLY A 99 2.29 6.59 7.98
CA GLY A 99 0.99 7.28 8.05
C GLY A 99 0.21 7.26 6.72
N GLY A 100 -0.73 8.19 6.57
CA GLY A 100 -1.55 8.32 5.36
C GLY A 100 -0.75 8.59 4.10
N ALA A 101 0.26 9.47 4.16
CA ALA A 101 1.06 9.83 2.99
C ALA A 101 1.75 8.63 2.30
N PRO A 102 2.56 7.80 2.99
CA PRO A 102 3.14 6.61 2.36
C PRO A 102 2.09 5.57 1.95
N MET A 103 0.96 5.46 2.65
CA MET A 103 -0.15 4.59 2.23
C MET A 103 -0.79 5.05 0.91
N ASP A 104 -0.98 6.35 0.71
CA ASP A 104 -1.57 6.89 -0.52
C ASP A 104 -0.60 6.77 -1.69
N VAL A 105 0.69 7.04 -1.47
CA VAL A 105 1.74 6.78 -2.48
C VAL A 105 1.79 5.29 -2.85
N ALA A 106 1.74 4.38 -1.87
CA ALA A 106 1.74 2.94 -2.12
C ALA A 106 0.55 2.50 -2.99
N LYS A 107 -0.66 3.00 -2.72
CA LYS A 107 -1.85 2.72 -3.54
C LYS A 107 -1.70 3.25 -4.96
N ALA A 108 -1.18 4.47 -5.11
CA ALA A 108 -0.94 5.08 -6.42
C ALA A 108 0.13 4.31 -7.21
N ILE A 109 1.20 3.83 -6.58
CA ILE A 109 2.19 2.95 -7.22
C ILE A 109 1.52 1.67 -7.69
N ALA A 110 0.72 1.02 -6.85
CA ALA A 110 0.00 -0.20 -7.22
C ALA A 110 -0.94 0.03 -8.41
N LEU A 111 -1.66 1.16 -8.44
CA LEU A 111 -2.51 1.53 -9.57
C LEU A 111 -1.68 1.66 -10.87
N MET A 112 -0.63 2.48 -10.84
CA MET A 112 0.22 2.76 -12.02
C MET A 112 1.12 1.59 -12.44
N ALA A 113 1.28 0.58 -11.59
CA ALA A 113 1.95 -0.65 -11.96
C ALA A 113 1.16 -1.45 -13.01
N TYR A 114 -0.18 -1.38 -12.97
CA TYR A 114 -1.06 -2.18 -13.81
C TYR A 114 -1.88 -1.36 -14.81
N HIS A 115 -1.94 -0.04 -14.65
CA HIS A 115 -2.76 0.82 -15.49
C HIS A 115 -1.89 1.80 -16.32
N PRO A 116 -2.19 1.97 -17.62
CA PRO A 116 -1.44 2.88 -18.49
C PRO A 116 -1.83 4.35 -18.27
N GLY A 117 -1.07 5.29 -18.83
CA GLY A 117 -1.40 6.72 -18.78
C GLY A 117 -0.79 7.45 -17.59
N HIS A 118 -1.39 8.57 -17.21
CA HIS A 118 -0.95 9.42 -16.10
C HIS A 118 -1.79 9.16 -14.85
N LEU A 119 -1.23 9.37 -13.64
CA LEU A 119 -1.93 9.10 -12.38
C LEU A 119 -3.27 9.84 -12.28
N PHE A 120 -3.30 11.12 -12.66
CA PHE A 120 -4.52 11.93 -12.63
C PHE A 120 -5.55 11.54 -13.70
N ASP A 121 -5.20 10.67 -14.65
CA ASP A 121 -6.21 10.08 -15.53
C ASP A 121 -7.20 9.22 -14.73
N TYR A 122 -6.89 8.83 -13.49
CA TYR A 122 -7.73 7.99 -12.63
C TYR A 122 -8.33 8.77 -11.44
N GLU A 123 -8.25 10.10 -11.45
CA GLU A 123 -8.80 10.93 -10.38
C GLU A 123 -10.33 10.96 -10.43
N ASP A 124 -10.97 10.71 -9.29
CA ASP A 124 -12.42 10.81 -9.17
C ASP A 124 -12.88 12.26 -9.40
N GLY A 125 -13.90 12.43 -10.23
CA GLY A 125 -14.37 13.75 -10.67
C GLY A 125 -13.63 14.38 -11.85
N HIS A 126 -12.58 13.74 -12.39
CA HIS A 126 -12.00 14.16 -13.67
C HIS A 126 -12.98 13.82 -14.82
N PRO A 127 -13.32 14.76 -15.74
CA PRO A 127 -14.34 14.54 -16.78
C PRO A 127 -14.07 13.33 -17.68
N GLU A 128 -12.80 12.98 -17.86
CA GLU A 128 -12.34 11.85 -18.66
C GLU A 128 -11.60 10.81 -17.80
N ALA A 129 -12.01 10.66 -16.53
CA ALA A 129 -11.43 9.66 -15.63
C ALA A 129 -11.51 8.25 -16.24
N ARG A 130 -10.37 7.56 -16.23
CA ARG A 130 -10.23 6.16 -16.61
C ARG A 130 -10.72 5.26 -15.47
N PRO A 131 -11.36 4.13 -15.79
CA PRO A 131 -11.77 3.14 -14.80
C PRO A 131 -10.55 2.49 -14.11
N VAL A 132 -10.66 2.22 -12.81
CA VAL A 132 -9.65 1.49 -12.02
C VAL A 132 -9.91 -0.02 -11.93
N ASP A 133 -11.09 -0.46 -12.40
CA ASP A 133 -11.51 -1.86 -12.47
C ASP A 133 -11.22 -2.49 -13.85
N GLN A 134 -10.54 -1.75 -14.74
CA GLN A 134 -10.17 -2.18 -16.08
C GLN A 134 -8.68 -1.86 -16.30
N ALA A 135 -7.84 -2.90 -16.22
CA ALA A 135 -6.40 -2.83 -16.46
C ALA A 135 -6.05 -3.16 -17.93
#